data_AF-A0A3B0PUD8-F1
#
_entry.id   AF-A0A3B0PUD8-F1
#
_cell.length_a   1.000
_cell.length_b   1.000
_cell.length_c   1.000
_cell.angle_alpha   90.00
_cell.angle_beta   90.00
_cell.angle_gamma   90.00
#
_symmetry.space_group_name_H-M   'P 1'
#
loop_
_entity.id
_entity.type
_entity.pdbx_description
1 polymer ?
#
loop_
_entity_poly.entity_id
_entity_poly.type
_entity_poly.pdbx_seq_one_letter_code
_entity_poly.pdbx_strand_id
1 'polypeptide(L)' 'MKHYIIPRNAAQFSAQFDLINSDLLNLKLHEAFNYLTEAAKAKKNILFVGTKSKAVQELIQSIAERTNSFYINQRW' A
#
# COMPACT_ATOMS: atom_id res chain seq x y z
N MET A 1 -7.85 11.60 -2.46
CA MET A 1 -6.42 11.84 -2.18
C MET A 1 -6.12 13.16 -1.48
N LYS A 2 -6.82 14.27 -1.77
CA LYS A 2 -6.54 15.58 -1.16
C LYS A 2 -6.49 15.59 0.39
N HIS A 3 -7.30 14.77 1.05
CA HIS A 3 -7.29 14.62 2.52
C HIS A 3 -5.99 14.02 3.09
N TYR A 4 -5.23 13.27 2.29
CA TYR A 4 -3.95 12.67 2.70
C TYR A 4 -2.74 13.57 2.39
N ILE A 5 -2.97 14.70 1.73
CA ILE A 5 -1.92 15.62 1.31
C ILE A 5 -1.92 16.80 2.28
N ILE A 6 -0.74 17.22 2.72
CA ILE A 6 -0.59 18.38 3.59
C ILE A 6 -0.97 19.63 2.78
N PRO A 7 -1.95 20.45 3.24
CA PRO A 7 -2.40 21.61 2.50
C PRO A 7 -1.27 22.63 2.39
N ARG A 8 -1.02 23.13 1.18
CA ARG A 8 0.00 24.15 0.91
C ARG A 8 -0.60 25.54 1.14
N ASN A 9 0.11 26.38 1.90
CA ASN A 9 -0.22 27.80 1.99
C ASN A 9 0.17 28.52 0.68
N ALA A 10 -0.64 29.49 0.25
CA ALA A 10 -0.48 30.21 -1.02
C ALA A 10 0.90 30.86 -1.21
N ALA A 11 1.65 31.11 -0.13
CA ALA A 11 3.01 31.68 -0.16
C ALA A 11 4.12 30.67 -0.52
N GLN A 12 3.87 29.36 -0.53
CA GLN A 12 4.88 28.30 -0.75
C GLN A 12 4.74 27.61 -2.13
N PHE A 13 4.24 28.33 -3.12
CA PHE A 13 3.65 27.79 -4.36
C PHE A 13 4.63 27.16 -5.39
N SER A 14 5.87 26.83 -5.03
CA SER A 14 6.88 26.33 -6.00
C SER A 14 7.23 24.85 -5.89
N ALA A 15 6.66 24.07 -4.95
CA ALA A 15 7.00 22.66 -4.83
C ALA A 15 6.41 21.81 -5.97
N GLN A 16 7.27 21.13 -6.72
CA GLN A 16 6.92 20.25 -7.85
C GLN A 16 6.12 19.00 -7.42
N PHE A 17 6.22 18.60 -6.15
CA PHE A 17 5.64 17.37 -5.63
C PHE A 17 4.67 17.63 -4.47
N ASP A 18 3.65 16.78 -4.34
CA ASP A 18 2.74 16.77 -3.21
C ASP A 18 3.35 16.03 -2.01
N LEU A 19 3.14 16.55 -0.81
CA LEU A 19 3.59 15.93 0.44
C LEU A 19 2.46 15.16 1.10
N ILE A 20 2.68 13.88 1.35
CA ILE A 20 1.73 13.02 2.07
C ILE A 20 1.88 13.25 3.58
N ASN A 21 0.75 13.32 4.29
CA ASN A 21 0.74 13.40 5.75
C ASN A 21 1.19 12.07 6.36
N SER A 22 2.35 12.07 7.02
CA SER A 22 2.97 10.88 7.62
C SER A 22 2.16 10.32 8.80
N ASP A 23 1.56 11.17 9.63
CA ASP A 23 0.79 10.73 10.80
C ASP A 23 -0.49 10.01 10.37
N LEU A 24 -1.19 10.58 9.38
CA LEU A 24 -2.39 9.96 8.82
C LEU A 24 -2.05 8.66 8.08
N LEU A 25 -0.91 8.62 7.36
CA LEU A 25 -0.43 7.41 6.71
C LEU A 25 -0.15 6.30 7.74
N ASN A 26 0.50 6.64 8.85
CA ASN A 26 0.80 5.69 9.92
C ASN A 26 -0.48 5.10 10.52
N LEU A 27 -1.50 5.93 10.78
CA LEU A 27 -2.80 5.48 11.27
C LEU A 27 -3.46 4.49 10.29
N LYS A 28 -3.48 4.82 8.98
CA LYS A 28 -4.08 3.95 7.96
C LYS A 28 -3.31 2.65 7.75
N LEU A 29 -1.99 2.66 7.89
CA LEU A 29 -1.19 1.44 7.87
C LEU A 29 -1.52 0.53 9.06
N HIS A 30 -1.70 1.09 10.27
CA HIS A 30 -2.12 0.32 11.43
C HIS A 30 -3.53 -0.29 11.26
N GLU A 31 -4.49 0.49 10.75
CA GLU A 31 -5.84 -0.01 10.43
C GLU A 31 -5.79 -1.19 9.45
N ALA A 32 -5.02 -1.05 8.37
CA ALA A 32 -4.85 -2.11 7.37
C ALA A 32 -4.16 -3.36 7.95
N PHE A 33 -3.12 -3.18 8.76
CA PHE A 33 -2.41 -4.27 9.42
C PHE A 33 -3.31 -5.07 10.37
N ASN A 34 -4.12 -4.37 11.17
CA ASN A 34 -5.09 -4.99 12.07
C ASN A 34 -6.13 -5.79 11.28
N TYR A 35 -6.65 -5.23 10.19
CA TYR A 35 -7.59 -5.94 9.33
C TYR A 35 -6.98 -7.22 8.73
N LEU A 36 -5.76 -7.13 8.19
CA LEU A 36 -5.06 -8.28 7.62
C LEU A 36 -4.83 -9.38 8.67
N THR A 37 -4.51 -9.00 9.90
CA THR A 37 -4.35 -9.94 11.02
C THR A 37 -5.65 -10.68 11.33
N GLU A 38 -6.78 -9.97 11.43
CA GLU A 38 -8.09 -10.59 11.67
C GLU A 38 -8.56 -11.43 10.47
N ALA A 39 -8.29 -10.97 9.24
CA ALA A 39 -8.58 -11.75 8.03
C ALA A 39 -7.80 -13.07 7.99
N ALA A 40 -6.52 -13.04 8.36
CA ALA A 40 -5.68 -14.23 8.45
C ALA A 40 -6.17 -15.21 9.55
N LYS A 41 -6.53 -14.69 10.74
CA LYS A 41 -7.14 -15.50 11.81
C LYS A 41 -8.42 -16.18 11.36
N ALA A 42 -9.25 -15.47 10.58
CA ALA A 42 -10.46 -15.98 9.98
C ALA A 42 -10.23 -16.88 8.75
N LYS A 43 -8.97 -17.23 8.42
CA LYS A 43 -8.56 -18.05 7.27
C LYS A 43 -9.12 -17.54 5.94
N LYS A 44 -9.24 -16.22 5.78
CA LYS A 44 -9.64 -15.62 4.51
C LYS A 44 -8.50 -15.72 3.50
N ASN A 45 -8.86 -15.82 2.23
CA ASN A 45 -7.90 -15.76 1.13
C ASN A 45 -7.43 -14.32 0.92
N ILE A 46 -6.11 -14.14 0.79
CA ILE A 46 -5.47 -12.86 0.48
C ILE A 46 -4.85 -12.95 -0.92
N LEU A 47 -5.08 -11.92 -1.74
CA LEU A 47 -4.56 -11.79 -3.09
C LEU A 47 -3.64 -10.58 -3.18
N PHE A 48 -2.36 -10.83 -3.44
CA PHE A 48 -1.38 -9.76 -3.68
C PHE A 48 -1.37 -9.38 -5.17
N VAL A 49 -1.49 -8.09 -5.49
CA VAL A 49 -1.51 -7.61 -6.88
C VAL A 49 -0.48 -6.52 -7.07
N GLY A 50 0.41 -6.68 -8.05
CA GLY A 50 1.27 -5.58 -8.48
C GLY A 50 2.06 -5.93 -9.72
N THR A 51 1.76 -5.18 -10.77
CA THR A 51 2.14 -5.50 -12.15
C THR A 51 3.05 -4.43 -12.76
N LYS A 52 3.35 -3.35 -12.03
CA LYS A 52 3.93 -2.11 -12.56
C LYS A 52 5.39 -2.24 -12.99
N SER A 53 6.28 -2.62 -12.08
CA SER A 53 7.73 -2.68 -12.32
C SER A 53 8.26 -4.05 -11.96
N LYS A 54 9.35 -4.48 -12.60
CA LYS A 54 9.99 -5.78 -12.33
C LYS A 54 10.25 -6.00 -10.83
N ALA A 55 10.74 -4.98 -10.14
CA ALA A 55 10.97 -5.03 -8.69
C ALA A 55 9.68 -5.30 -7.88
N VAL A 56 8.54 -4.70 -8.26
CA VAL A 56 7.25 -4.95 -7.60
C VAL A 56 6.75 -6.36 -7.93
N GLN A 57 6.93 -6.81 -9.16
CA GLN A 57 6.51 -8.13 -9.62
C GLN A 57 7.25 -9.26 -8.86
N GLU A 58 8.57 -9.12 -8.70
CA GLU A 58 9.41 -10.05 -7.94
C GLU A 58 9.10 -10.01 -6.44
N LEU A 59 8.92 -8.81 -5.88
CA LEU A 59 8.59 -8.61 -4.47
C LEU A 59 7.27 -9.31 -4.09
N ILE A 60 6.24 -9.11 -4.90
CA ILE A 60 4.91 -9.66 -4.63
C ILE A 60 4.90 -11.18 -4.74
N GLN A 61 5.57 -11.72 -5.76
CA GLN A 61 5.75 -13.17 -5.90
C GLN A 61 6.45 -13.76 -4.67
N SER A 62 7.59 -13.19 -4.27
CA SER A 62 8.36 -13.65 -3.11
C SER A 62 7.56 -13.62 -1.81
N ILE A 63 6.78 -12.56 -1.57
CA ILE A 63 5.95 -12.44 -0.37
C ILE A 63 4.83 -13.48 -0.37
N ALA A 64 4.15 -13.66 -1.50
CA ALA A 64 3.04 -14.59 -1.62
C ALA A 64 3.48 -16.04 -1.48
N GLU A 65 4.61 -16.42 -2.09
CA GLU A 65 5.22 -17.75 -1.92
C GLU A 65 5.61 -18.01 -0.46
N ARG A 66 6.23 -17.03 0.22
CA ARG A 66 6.62 -17.16 1.64
C ARG A 66 5.43 -17.26 2.60
N THR A 67 4.28 -16.73 2.21
CA THR A 67 3.06 -16.69 3.03
C THR A 67 1.98 -17.66 2.54
N ASN A 68 2.28 -18.50 1.55
CA ASN A 68 1.33 -19.39 0.88
C ASN A 68 0.01 -18.70 0.48
N SER A 69 0.12 -17.50 -0.08
CA SER A 69 -1.00 -16.65 -0.50
C SER A 69 -1.08 -16.56 -2.03
N PHE A 70 -2.20 -16.08 -2.57
CA PHE A 70 -2.36 -15.88 -4.01
C PHE A 70 -1.68 -14.59 -4.48
N TYR A 71 -1.19 -14.56 -5.73
CA TYR A 71 -0.62 -13.35 -6.30
C TYR A 71 -0.84 -13.18 -7.81
N ILE A 72 -0.75 -11.93 -8.26
CA ILE A 72 -0.76 -11.51 -9.66
C ILE A 72 0.34 -10.48 -9.86
N ASN A 73 1.33 -10.85 -10.66
CA ASN A 73 2.46 -9.99 -11.01
C ASN A 73 2.55 -9.68 -12.52
N GLN A 74 1.72 -10.31 -13.34
CA GLN A 74 1.56 -9.96 -14.75
C GLN A 74 0.25 -9.21 -14.98
N ARG A 75 0.08 -8.61 -16.18
CA ARG A 75 -1.13 -7.86 -16.52
C ARG A 75 -2.38 -8.70 -16.24
N TRP A 76 -3.24 -8.16 -15.38
CA TRP A 76 -4.55 -8.69 -15.05
C TRP A 76 -5.57 -8.28 -16.10
#